data_AF-A0A0P1ISA8-F1
#
_entry.id   AF-A0A0P1ISA8-F1
#
_cell.length_a   1.000
_cell.length_b   1.000
_cell.length_c   1.000
_cell.angle_alpha   90.00
_cell.angle_beta   90.00
_cell.angle_gamma   90.00
#
_symmetry.space_group_name_H-M   'P 1'
#
loop_
_entity.id
_entity.type
_entity.pdbx_description
1 polymer ?
#
loop_
_entity_poly.entity_id
_entity_poly.type
_entity_poly.pdbx_seq_one_letter_code
_entity_poly.pdbx_strand_id
1 'polypeptide(L)'
;METSAARETNRLLRGVSTGHVETVRDAWRALLADKSASIPEVQSKLSSSAWLDNPPGPLPKYFGILLALMSEMDQDAFRQEITRLGNDKLHPVHRRTLDLMAKRLEDAPSTYLANNIPVFIADDVADPPRVIRNLQRWSSTKDLTLDNVTRVDVIAERPELDYLGQYNLFFSGIILTWPTTQPKGFELWLANAEREFTFYHEVGHHVHKHIEGGQVAEQEKEADDYARSMFRNSRPFLTGIGRVVLWPFKPLLRNLLRYLNHRMARATNL
;
A
#
# COMPACT_ATOMS: atom_id res chain seq x y z
N MET A 1 -30.77 18.23 2.71
CA MET A 1 -29.43 18.22 3.33
C MET A 1 -28.63 17.13 2.63
N GLU A 2 -27.42 17.44 2.16
CA GLU A 2 -26.52 16.43 1.58
C GLU A 2 -26.11 15.43 2.67
N THR A 3 -26.16 14.13 2.39
CA THR A 3 -25.72 13.10 3.33
C THR A 3 -24.20 13.16 3.49
N SER A 4 -23.67 12.63 4.60
CA SER A 4 -22.20 12.56 4.78
C SER A 4 -21.54 11.78 3.64
N ALA A 5 -22.14 10.65 3.22
CA ALA A 5 -21.64 9.84 2.11
C ALA A 5 -21.62 10.59 0.77
N ALA A 6 -22.67 11.35 0.44
CA ALA A 6 -22.72 12.16 -0.77
C ALA A 6 -21.62 13.23 -0.80
N ARG A 7 -21.42 13.91 0.34
CA ARG A 7 -20.37 14.92 0.49
C ARG A 7 -18.97 14.31 0.30
N GLU A 8 -18.68 13.18 0.95
CA GLU A 8 -17.37 12.53 0.81
C GLU A 8 -17.17 11.94 -0.60
N THR A 9 -18.22 11.41 -1.24
CA THR A 9 -18.16 10.95 -2.64
C THR A 9 -17.82 12.11 -3.59
N ASN A 10 -18.48 13.26 -3.42
CA ASN A 10 -18.17 14.45 -4.22
C ASN A 10 -16.76 14.98 -3.93
N ARG A 11 -16.31 14.94 -2.67
CA ARG A 11 -14.94 15.30 -2.27
C ARG A 11 -13.91 14.37 -2.93
N LEU A 12 -14.16 13.06 -2.97
CA LEU A 12 -13.33 12.07 -3.65
C LEU A 12 -13.15 12.41 -5.13
N LEU A 13 -14.25 12.57 -5.86
CA LEU A 13 -14.22 12.85 -7.31
C LEU A 13 -13.54 14.20 -7.61
N ARG A 14 -13.75 15.21 -6.76
CA ARG A 14 -13.04 16.48 -6.86
C ARG A 14 -11.53 16.29 -6.66
N GLY A 15 -11.11 15.53 -5.66
CA GLY A 15 -9.68 15.22 -5.45
C GLY A 15 -9.06 14.53 -6.65
N VAL A 16 -9.78 13.59 -7.28
CA VAL A 16 -9.31 12.87 -8.47
C VAL A 16 -9.13 13.80 -9.67
N SER A 17 -10.04 14.76 -9.86
CA SER A 17 -9.92 15.71 -10.99
C SER A 17 -8.84 16.75 -10.80
N THR A 18 -8.59 17.17 -9.56
CA THR A 18 -7.53 18.14 -9.26
C THR A 18 -6.17 17.49 -9.01
N GLY A 19 -6.09 16.16 -8.95
CA GLY A 19 -4.87 15.45 -8.58
C GLY A 19 -4.47 15.63 -7.11
N HIS A 20 -5.40 16.08 -6.25
CA HIS A 20 -5.12 16.37 -4.85
C HIS A 20 -5.18 15.10 -3.99
N VAL A 21 -4.03 14.43 -3.87
CA VAL A 21 -3.87 13.11 -3.22
C VAL A 21 -4.52 13.04 -1.84
N GLU A 22 -4.29 14.03 -0.97
CA GLU A 22 -4.84 14.03 0.39
C GLU A 22 -6.37 14.03 0.41
N THR A 23 -6.98 14.80 -0.50
CA THR A 23 -8.43 14.90 -0.61
C THR A 23 -9.02 13.56 -1.05
N VAL A 24 -8.35 12.87 -1.99
CA VAL A 24 -8.75 11.53 -2.43
C VAL A 24 -8.64 10.54 -1.27
N ARG A 25 -7.47 10.46 -0.63
CA ARG A 25 -7.19 9.54 0.49
C ARG A 25 -8.17 9.71 1.64
N ASP A 26 -8.37 10.95 2.09
CA ASP A 26 -9.21 11.21 3.27
C ASP A 26 -10.68 10.93 2.97
N ALA A 27 -11.16 11.29 1.77
CA ALA A 27 -12.51 10.96 1.35
C ALA A 27 -12.70 9.44 1.17
N TRP A 28 -11.72 8.75 0.59
CA TRP A 28 -11.71 7.28 0.46
C TRP A 28 -11.84 6.61 1.82
N ARG A 29 -10.99 6.98 2.78
CA ARG A 29 -11.04 6.46 4.15
C ARG A 29 -12.36 6.76 4.84
N ALA A 30 -12.92 7.95 4.66
CA ALA A 30 -14.21 8.33 5.23
C ALA A 30 -15.35 7.47 4.66
N LEU A 31 -15.34 7.17 3.36
CA LEU A 31 -16.32 6.30 2.71
C LEU A 31 -16.19 4.84 3.18
N LEU A 32 -14.95 4.36 3.36
CA LEU A 32 -14.71 3.02 3.90
C LEU A 32 -15.07 2.87 5.39
N ALA A 33 -15.04 3.97 6.15
CA ALA A 33 -15.39 3.94 7.58
C ALA A 33 -16.90 3.73 7.81
N ASP A 34 -17.76 4.17 6.88
CA ASP A 34 -19.21 3.98 6.92
C ASP A 34 -19.71 3.34 5.61
N LYS A 35 -19.35 2.07 5.44
CA LYS A 35 -19.64 1.30 4.23
C LYS A 35 -21.12 1.22 3.92
N SER A 36 -21.96 0.97 4.93
CA SER A 36 -23.41 0.81 4.76
C SER A 36 -24.08 2.08 4.25
N ALA A 37 -23.64 3.25 4.69
CA ALA A 37 -24.13 4.52 4.15
C ALA A 37 -23.52 4.87 2.78
N SER A 38 -22.29 4.43 2.52
CA SER A 38 -21.53 4.81 1.32
C SER A 38 -21.87 3.98 0.08
N ILE A 39 -22.21 2.69 0.25
CA ILE A 39 -22.56 1.79 -0.87
C ILE A 39 -23.71 2.35 -1.72
N PRO A 40 -24.87 2.76 -1.16
CA PRO A 40 -25.98 3.29 -1.96
C PRO A 40 -25.62 4.57 -2.73
N GLU A 41 -24.78 5.43 -2.17
CA GLU A 41 -24.34 6.66 -2.83
C GLU A 41 -23.43 6.34 -4.03
N VAL A 42 -22.47 5.42 -3.87
CA VAL A 42 -21.60 5.00 -4.96
C VAL A 42 -22.39 4.29 -6.06
N GLN A 43 -23.35 3.43 -5.70
CA GLN A 43 -24.28 2.80 -6.66
C GLN A 43 -25.11 3.83 -7.43
N SER A 44 -25.60 4.86 -6.73
CA SER A 44 -26.33 5.98 -7.35
C SER A 44 -25.47 6.70 -8.40
N LYS A 45 -24.21 7.01 -8.09
CA LYS A 45 -23.27 7.60 -9.05
C LYS A 45 -22.99 6.66 -10.23
N LEU A 46 -22.78 5.37 -9.97
CA LEU A 46 -22.56 4.35 -11.01
C LEU A 46 -23.80 4.11 -11.90
N SER A 47 -24.98 4.50 -11.45
CA SER A 47 -26.23 4.43 -12.23
C SER A 47 -26.46 5.65 -13.13
N SER A 48 -25.56 6.64 -13.10
CA SER A 48 -25.67 7.84 -13.94
C SER A 48 -25.61 7.51 -15.44
N SER A 49 -26.40 8.22 -16.24
CA SER A 49 -26.32 8.14 -17.71
C SER A 49 -25.01 8.70 -18.28
N ALA A 50 -24.19 9.38 -17.46
CA ALA A 50 -22.91 9.96 -17.87
C ALA A 50 -21.92 8.92 -18.43
N TRP A 51 -22.12 7.63 -18.17
CA TRP A 51 -21.26 6.54 -18.65
C TRP A 51 -21.61 6.05 -20.06
N LEU A 52 -22.71 6.53 -20.64
CA LEU A 52 -23.16 6.16 -21.98
C LEU A 52 -22.49 7.00 -23.07
N ASP A 53 -22.13 8.24 -22.74
CA ASP A 53 -21.62 9.23 -23.69
C ASP A 53 -20.09 9.17 -23.82
N ASN A 54 -19.55 9.85 -24.86
CA ASN A 54 -18.10 10.02 -25.00
C ASN A 54 -17.56 10.86 -23.83
N PRO A 55 -16.67 10.33 -22.97
CA PRO A 55 -16.36 10.96 -21.70
C PRO A 55 -15.41 12.16 -21.86
N PRO A 56 -15.84 13.41 -21.59
CA PRO A 56 -14.92 14.54 -21.49
C PRO A 56 -14.11 14.50 -20.19
N GLY A 57 -12.86 14.96 -20.25
CA GLY A 57 -12.05 15.22 -19.05
C GLY A 57 -11.85 14.00 -18.13
N PRO A 58 -12.04 14.14 -16.79
CA PRO A 58 -11.69 13.11 -15.80
C PRO A 58 -12.75 11.99 -15.64
N LEU A 59 -13.86 12.00 -16.39
CA LEU A 59 -14.93 11.01 -16.27
C LEU A 59 -14.46 9.54 -16.33
N PRO A 60 -13.49 9.14 -17.18
CA PRO A 60 -13.00 7.75 -17.17
C PRO A 60 -12.34 7.37 -15.85
N LYS A 61 -11.67 8.32 -15.19
CA LYS A 61 -11.04 8.12 -13.87
C LYS A 61 -12.10 7.97 -12.79
N TYR A 62 -13.19 8.73 -12.87
CA TYR A 62 -14.31 8.63 -11.93
C TYR A 62 -15.00 7.27 -11.99
N PHE A 63 -15.19 6.72 -13.19
CA PHE A 63 -15.79 5.40 -13.30
C PHE A 63 -14.92 4.32 -12.64
N GLY A 64 -13.61 4.33 -12.93
CA GLY A 64 -12.66 3.41 -12.31
C GLY A 64 -12.56 3.56 -10.79
N ILE A 65 -12.51 4.79 -10.27
CA ILE A 65 -12.36 5.06 -8.83
C ILE A 65 -13.59 4.58 -8.04
N LEU A 66 -14.80 4.76 -8.58
CA LEU A 66 -16.04 4.32 -7.95
C LEU A 66 -16.15 2.79 -7.93
N LEU A 67 -15.78 2.11 -9.02
CA LEU A 67 -15.71 0.65 -9.06
C LEU A 67 -14.67 0.08 -8.09
N ALA A 68 -13.50 0.71 -8.01
CA ALA A 68 -12.45 0.31 -7.08
C ALA A 68 -12.93 0.47 -5.63
N LEU A 69 -13.61 1.58 -5.31
CA LEU A 69 -14.13 1.84 -3.97
C LEU A 69 -15.20 0.80 -3.61
N MET A 70 -16.10 0.49 -4.55
CA MET A 70 -17.10 -0.56 -4.34
C MET A 70 -16.46 -1.91 -4.02
N SER A 71 -15.40 -2.28 -4.75
CA SER A 71 -14.69 -3.55 -4.52
C SER A 71 -14.03 -3.65 -3.14
N GLU A 72 -13.66 -2.52 -2.52
CA GLU A 72 -13.11 -2.48 -1.16
C GLU A 72 -14.18 -2.38 -0.06
N MET A 73 -15.33 -1.78 -0.37
CA MET A 73 -16.45 -1.70 0.56
C MET A 73 -17.11 -3.05 0.74
N ASP A 74 -17.60 -3.65 -0.35
CA ASP A 74 -18.43 -4.86 -0.33
C ASP A 74 -18.28 -5.62 -1.65
N GLN A 75 -17.72 -6.83 -1.58
CA GLN A 75 -17.42 -7.66 -2.75
C GLN A 75 -18.69 -8.17 -3.44
N ASP A 76 -19.78 -8.40 -2.70
CA ASP A 76 -21.04 -8.87 -3.27
C ASP A 76 -21.76 -7.73 -3.99
N ALA A 77 -21.80 -6.54 -3.40
CA ALA A 77 -22.30 -5.33 -4.06
C ALA A 77 -21.48 -5.00 -5.31
N PHE A 78 -20.15 -5.14 -5.24
CA PHE A 78 -19.28 -4.97 -6.41
C PHE A 78 -19.61 -5.98 -7.51
N ARG A 79 -19.79 -7.27 -7.19
CA ARG A 79 -20.18 -8.30 -8.17
C ARG A 79 -21.53 -7.99 -8.83
N GLN A 80 -22.50 -7.53 -8.05
CA GLN A 80 -23.81 -7.11 -8.55
C GLN A 80 -23.68 -5.92 -9.51
N GLU A 81 -22.88 -4.90 -9.15
CA GLU A 81 -22.64 -3.74 -10.00
C GLU A 81 -21.90 -4.09 -11.29
N ILE A 82 -20.89 -4.95 -11.25
CA ILE A 82 -20.21 -5.44 -12.46
C ILE A 82 -21.21 -6.14 -13.40
N THR A 83 -22.07 -6.99 -12.85
CA THR A 83 -23.10 -7.71 -13.63
C THR A 83 -24.11 -6.75 -14.24
N ARG A 84 -24.61 -5.78 -13.45
CA ARG A 84 -25.56 -4.77 -13.90
C ARG A 84 -24.98 -3.92 -15.02
N LEU A 85 -23.82 -3.31 -14.79
CA LEU A 85 -23.11 -2.47 -15.76
C LEU A 85 -22.65 -3.24 -17.00
N GLY A 86 -22.39 -4.55 -16.85
CA GLY A 86 -22.08 -5.45 -17.96
C GLY A 86 -23.21 -5.53 -18.99
N ASN A 87 -24.46 -5.43 -18.52
CA ASN A 87 -25.66 -5.45 -19.36
C ASN A 87 -26.07 -4.06 -19.91
N ASP A 88 -25.51 -2.97 -19.36
CA ASP A 88 -25.80 -1.61 -19.79
C ASP A 88 -25.06 -1.25 -21.08
N LYS A 89 -25.53 -0.25 -21.86
CA LYS A 89 -24.87 0.23 -23.08
C LYS A 89 -23.74 1.24 -22.80
N LEU A 90 -22.73 0.84 -22.03
CA LEU A 90 -21.59 1.69 -21.69
C LEU A 90 -20.81 2.15 -22.93
N HIS A 91 -20.27 3.36 -22.88
CA HIS A 91 -19.28 3.83 -23.85
C HIS A 91 -18.05 2.89 -23.85
N PRO A 92 -17.37 2.64 -25.00
CA PRO A 92 -16.26 1.69 -25.09
C PRO A 92 -15.13 1.88 -24.06
N VAL A 93 -14.82 3.13 -23.69
CA VAL A 93 -13.82 3.43 -22.66
C VAL A 93 -14.24 2.90 -21.28
N HIS A 94 -15.50 3.14 -20.89
CA HIS A 94 -16.04 2.66 -19.62
C HIS A 94 -16.24 1.14 -19.63
N ARG A 95 -16.64 0.57 -20.76
CA ARG A 95 -16.67 -0.89 -20.95
C ARG A 95 -15.30 -1.50 -20.69
N ARG A 96 -14.23 -0.97 -21.30
CA ARG A 96 -12.88 -1.48 -21.07
C ARG A 96 -12.47 -1.39 -19.60
N THR A 97 -12.78 -0.29 -18.92
CA THR A 97 -12.53 -0.17 -17.48
C THR A 97 -13.34 -1.21 -16.68
N LEU A 98 -14.61 -1.41 -17.02
CA LEU A 98 -15.46 -2.43 -16.40
C LEU A 98 -14.85 -3.82 -16.58
N ASP A 99 -14.45 -4.18 -17.81
CA ASP A 99 -13.88 -5.48 -18.12
C ASP A 99 -12.57 -5.72 -17.36
N LEU A 100 -11.72 -4.69 -17.23
CA LEU A 100 -10.50 -4.75 -16.43
C LEU A 100 -10.80 -4.94 -14.94
N MET A 101 -11.79 -4.22 -14.40
CA MET A 101 -12.20 -4.33 -13.00
C MET A 101 -12.92 -5.63 -12.71
N ALA A 102 -13.68 -6.18 -13.66
CA ALA A 102 -14.39 -7.44 -13.54
C ALA A 102 -13.44 -8.61 -13.33
N LYS A 103 -12.24 -8.58 -13.93
CA LYS A 103 -11.20 -9.59 -13.70
C LYS A 103 -10.81 -9.70 -12.22
N ARG A 104 -10.91 -8.61 -11.44
CA ARG A 104 -10.68 -8.65 -9.99
C ARG A 104 -11.69 -9.50 -9.22
N LEU A 105 -12.85 -9.82 -9.81
CA LEU A 105 -13.79 -10.76 -9.19
C LEU A 105 -13.26 -12.19 -9.19
N GLU A 106 -12.36 -12.52 -10.11
CA GLU A 106 -11.73 -13.83 -10.23
C GLU A 106 -10.48 -13.92 -9.33
N ASP A 107 -9.91 -12.78 -8.95
CA ASP A 107 -8.76 -12.70 -8.05
C ASP A 107 -9.18 -13.04 -6.61
N ALA A 108 -8.94 -14.30 -6.22
CA ALA A 108 -9.02 -14.69 -4.82
C ALA A 108 -7.75 -14.23 -4.07
N PRO A 109 -7.86 -13.70 -2.84
CA PRO A 109 -6.68 -13.40 -2.04
C PRO A 109 -5.82 -14.65 -1.85
N SER A 110 -4.50 -14.52 -2.03
CA SER A 110 -3.54 -15.61 -1.81
C SER A 110 -3.44 -16.00 -0.33
N THR A 111 -3.67 -15.04 0.57
CA THR A 111 -3.79 -15.22 2.02
C THR A 111 -4.49 -14.01 2.64
N TYR A 112 -4.75 -14.08 3.94
CA TYR A 112 -5.12 -12.93 4.76
C TYR A 112 -4.05 -12.70 5.86
N LEU A 113 -3.87 -11.44 6.26
CA LEU A 113 -3.10 -11.05 7.44
C LEU A 113 -4.01 -10.90 8.66
N ALA A 114 -3.44 -10.46 9.79
CA ALA A 114 -4.23 -10.01 10.93
C ALA A 114 -5.32 -9.01 10.50
N ASN A 115 -6.47 -9.03 11.18
CA ASN A 115 -7.65 -8.20 10.87
C ASN A 115 -8.29 -8.46 9.49
N ASN A 116 -8.10 -9.65 8.91
CA ASN A 116 -8.70 -10.06 7.64
C ASN A 116 -8.29 -9.19 6.44
N ILE A 117 -7.08 -8.64 6.47
CA ILE A 117 -6.55 -7.84 5.36
C ILE A 117 -6.14 -8.81 4.23
N PRO A 118 -6.76 -8.72 3.04
CA PRO A 118 -6.43 -9.59 1.91
C PRO A 118 -5.03 -9.28 1.36
N VAL A 119 -4.32 -10.34 0.98
CA VAL A 119 -3.03 -10.27 0.30
C VAL A 119 -3.16 -10.85 -1.10
N PHE A 120 -2.78 -10.08 -2.10
CA PHE A 120 -2.72 -10.52 -3.49
C PHE A 120 -1.27 -10.63 -3.92
N ILE A 121 -0.90 -11.75 -4.54
CA ILE A 121 0.45 -11.99 -5.04
C ILE A 121 0.37 -12.20 -6.54
N ALA A 122 1.09 -11.39 -7.30
CA ALA A 122 1.14 -11.51 -8.75
C ALA A 122 1.79 -12.85 -9.16
N ASP A 123 1.31 -13.43 -10.27
CA ASP A 123 1.73 -14.75 -10.75
C ASP A 123 3.23 -14.83 -11.10
N ASP A 124 3.88 -13.69 -11.35
CA ASP A 124 5.29 -13.57 -11.70
C ASP A 124 6.22 -13.42 -10.46
N VAL A 125 5.67 -13.45 -9.24
CA VAL A 125 6.44 -13.44 -7.99
C VAL A 125 7.00 -14.83 -7.68
N ALA A 126 8.30 -14.89 -7.38
CA ALA A 126 8.95 -16.15 -7.03
C ALA A 126 8.61 -16.64 -5.60
N ASP A 127 8.22 -17.93 -5.50
CA ASP A 127 7.85 -18.62 -4.24
C ASP A 127 6.81 -17.87 -3.38
N PRO A 128 5.56 -17.75 -3.89
CA PRO A 128 4.44 -17.19 -3.13
C PRO A 128 4.25 -17.81 -1.73
N PRO A 129 4.41 -19.13 -1.50
CA PRO A 129 4.27 -19.71 -0.17
C PRO A 129 5.23 -19.11 0.87
N ARG A 130 6.45 -18.73 0.48
CA ARG A 130 7.39 -18.04 1.37
C ARG A 130 7.00 -16.59 1.62
N VAL A 131 6.54 -15.88 0.59
CA VAL A 131 6.01 -14.51 0.72
C VAL A 131 4.89 -14.49 1.76
N ILE A 132 3.90 -15.38 1.61
CA ILE A 132 2.78 -15.55 2.54
C ILE A 132 3.27 -15.73 3.97
N ARG A 133 4.20 -16.68 4.19
CA ARG A 133 4.75 -16.98 5.52
C ARG A 133 5.48 -15.77 6.13
N ASN A 134 6.24 -15.05 5.31
CA ASN A 134 6.95 -13.85 5.74
C ASN A 134 5.96 -12.76 6.15
N LEU A 135 4.98 -12.44 5.31
CA LEU A 135 3.98 -11.41 5.60
C LEU A 135 3.13 -11.75 6.82
N GLN A 136 2.66 -13.00 6.95
CA GLN A 136 1.95 -13.45 8.15
C GLN A 136 2.80 -13.25 9.41
N ARG A 137 4.08 -13.64 9.37
CA ARG A 137 5.01 -13.44 10.48
C ARG A 137 5.22 -11.96 10.79
N TRP A 138 5.51 -11.14 9.78
CA TRP A 138 5.79 -9.70 9.96
C TRP A 138 4.56 -8.95 10.48
N SER A 139 3.38 -9.25 9.94
CA SER A 139 2.09 -8.69 10.37
C SER A 139 1.72 -9.04 11.81
N SER A 140 2.33 -10.08 12.38
CA SER A 140 2.13 -10.49 13.78
C SER A 140 3.12 -9.84 14.75
N THR A 141 3.92 -8.87 14.28
CA THR A 141 4.90 -8.17 15.11
C THR A 141 4.19 -7.38 16.22
N LYS A 142 4.72 -7.46 17.43
CA LYS A 142 4.18 -6.74 18.58
C LYS A 142 4.18 -5.23 18.33
N ASP A 143 3.06 -4.59 18.66
CA ASP A 143 2.79 -3.15 18.52
C ASP A 143 2.70 -2.67 17.05
N LEU A 144 2.67 -3.59 16.09
CA LEU A 144 2.37 -3.28 14.70
C LEU A 144 0.85 -3.04 14.57
N THR A 145 0.49 -1.92 13.97
CA THR A 145 -0.91 -1.55 13.74
C THR A 145 -1.17 -1.46 12.26
N LEU A 146 -2.07 -2.30 11.76
CA LEU A 146 -2.52 -2.30 10.36
C LEU A 146 -3.92 -1.68 10.22
N ASP A 147 -4.36 -0.90 11.20
CA ASP A 147 -5.69 -0.27 11.20
C ASP A 147 -5.87 0.59 9.95
N ASN A 148 -6.92 0.35 9.18
CA ASN A 148 -7.23 1.03 7.91
C ASN A 148 -6.35 0.63 6.71
N VAL A 149 -5.44 -0.34 6.83
CA VAL A 149 -4.84 -0.97 5.65
C VAL A 149 -5.91 -1.84 5.01
N THR A 150 -6.23 -1.57 3.75
CA THR A 150 -7.35 -2.22 3.06
C THR A 150 -6.92 -3.50 2.35
N ARG A 151 -5.67 -3.56 1.90
CA ARG A 151 -5.07 -4.70 1.19
C ARG A 151 -3.55 -4.60 1.13
N VAL A 152 -2.91 -5.74 0.84
CA VAL A 152 -1.50 -5.81 0.49
C VAL A 152 -1.34 -6.44 -0.88
N ASP A 153 -0.68 -5.75 -1.80
CA ASP A 153 -0.35 -6.25 -3.14
C ASP A 153 1.14 -6.59 -3.19
N VAL A 154 1.49 -7.78 -3.64
CA VAL A 154 2.88 -8.19 -3.88
C VAL A 154 3.08 -8.37 -5.38
N ILE A 155 3.99 -7.58 -5.94
CA ILE A 155 4.31 -7.61 -7.37
C ILE A 155 5.77 -8.01 -7.59
N ALA A 156 6.08 -8.53 -8.77
CA ALA A 156 7.45 -8.78 -9.14
C ALA A 156 8.25 -7.47 -9.24
N GLU A 157 9.46 -7.47 -8.69
CA GLU A 157 10.46 -6.43 -8.85
C GLU A 157 10.88 -6.37 -10.32
N ARG A 158 10.78 -5.17 -10.90
CA ARG A 158 11.12 -4.92 -12.29
C ARG A 158 12.01 -3.68 -12.36
N PRO A 159 13.11 -3.66 -13.13
CA PRO A 159 13.98 -2.49 -13.26
C PRO A 159 13.24 -1.24 -13.75
N GLU A 160 12.15 -1.42 -14.49
CA GLU A 160 11.29 -0.34 -14.98
C GLU A 160 10.37 0.24 -13.90
N LEU A 161 10.26 -0.42 -12.74
CA LEU A 161 9.52 0.00 -11.56
C LEU A 161 10.54 0.36 -10.47
N ASP A 162 11.07 1.59 -10.51
CA ASP A 162 12.16 2.08 -9.64
C ASP A 162 11.73 2.34 -8.17
N TYR A 163 10.84 1.51 -7.63
CA TYR A 163 10.27 1.67 -6.30
C TYR A 163 10.18 0.29 -5.60
N LEU A 164 10.93 0.09 -4.51
CA LEU A 164 11.00 -1.17 -3.74
C LEU A 164 9.78 -1.43 -2.84
N GLY A 165 8.74 -0.62 -2.99
CA GLY A 165 7.54 -0.58 -2.18
C GLY A 165 6.84 0.73 -2.54
N GLN A 166 5.53 0.69 -2.73
CA GLN A 166 4.76 1.91 -2.95
C GLN A 166 3.55 1.88 -2.04
N TYR A 167 3.51 2.80 -1.09
CA TYR A 167 2.25 3.18 -0.51
C TYR A 167 1.37 3.81 -1.61
N ASN A 168 0.37 3.05 -2.06
CA ASN A 168 -0.62 3.60 -2.98
C ASN A 168 -1.59 4.45 -2.16
N LEU A 169 -1.17 5.69 -1.95
CA LEU A 169 -1.86 6.74 -1.18
C LEU A 169 -3.35 6.84 -1.49
N PHE A 170 -3.76 6.53 -2.71
CA PHE A 170 -5.15 6.62 -3.14
C PHE A 170 -6.05 5.54 -2.55
N PHE A 171 -5.52 4.37 -2.20
CA PHE A 171 -6.32 3.19 -1.83
C PHE A 171 -6.06 2.67 -0.42
N SER A 172 -5.18 3.32 0.36
CA SER A 172 -4.73 2.81 1.66
C SER A 172 -4.23 1.34 1.59
N GLY A 173 -3.63 0.98 0.45
CA GLY A 173 -3.04 -0.33 0.19
C GLY A 173 -1.52 -0.27 0.27
N ILE A 174 -0.91 -1.36 0.73
CA ILE A 174 0.55 -1.52 0.76
C ILE A 174 0.96 -2.32 -0.47
N ILE A 175 1.84 -1.77 -1.32
CA ILE A 175 2.44 -2.50 -2.43
C ILE A 175 3.87 -2.87 -2.05
N LEU A 176 4.21 -4.15 -2.14
CA LEU A 176 5.55 -4.67 -1.90
C LEU A 176 6.11 -5.27 -3.19
N THR A 177 7.36 -4.99 -3.48
CA THR A 177 8.07 -5.65 -4.60
C THR A 177 8.82 -6.87 -4.11
N TRP A 178 8.81 -7.93 -4.93
CA TRP A 178 9.48 -9.18 -4.64
C TRP A 178 10.29 -9.66 -5.85
N PRO A 179 11.51 -10.19 -5.67
CA PRO A 179 12.38 -10.51 -6.79
C PRO A 179 11.81 -11.65 -7.63
N THR A 180 12.00 -11.54 -8.94
CA THR A 180 11.66 -12.58 -9.92
C THR A 180 12.56 -13.82 -9.79
N THR A 181 13.75 -13.65 -9.24
CA THR A 181 14.70 -14.74 -8.97
C THR A 181 14.95 -14.89 -7.48
N GLN A 182 15.01 -16.13 -6.98
CA GLN A 182 15.29 -16.35 -5.57
C GLN A 182 16.79 -16.23 -5.27
N PRO A 183 17.22 -15.23 -4.46
CA PRO A 183 18.55 -15.26 -3.88
C PRO A 183 18.71 -16.49 -2.97
N LYS A 184 19.95 -16.92 -2.73
CA LYS A 184 20.27 -18.08 -1.89
C LYS A 184 21.15 -17.69 -0.70
N GLY A 185 21.11 -18.50 0.35
CA GLY A 185 22.02 -18.37 1.50
C GLY A 185 21.94 -17.00 2.18
N PHE A 186 23.09 -16.33 2.30
CA PHE A 186 23.20 -15.04 3.00
C PHE A 186 22.49 -13.89 2.26
N GLU A 187 22.55 -13.86 0.92
CA GLU A 187 21.86 -12.84 0.12
C GLU A 187 20.35 -12.91 0.34
N LEU A 188 19.80 -14.13 0.43
CA LEU A 188 18.40 -14.33 0.76
C LEU A 188 18.04 -13.78 2.14
N TRP A 189 18.91 -14.00 3.13
CA TRP A 189 18.70 -13.50 4.47
C TRP A 189 18.70 -11.97 4.50
N LEU A 190 19.67 -11.33 3.84
CA LEU A 190 19.77 -9.87 3.75
C LEU A 190 18.56 -9.28 3.01
N ALA A 191 18.23 -9.83 1.84
CA ALA A 191 17.11 -9.36 1.05
C ALA A 191 15.76 -9.54 1.78
N ASN A 192 15.60 -10.60 2.58
CA ASN A 192 14.41 -10.76 3.44
C ASN A 192 14.38 -9.72 4.57
N ALA A 193 15.54 -9.33 5.12
CA ALA A 193 15.62 -8.30 6.15
C ALA A 193 15.30 -6.91 5.57
N GLU A 194 15.79 -6.60 4.38
CA GLU A 194 15.46 -5.37 3.65
C GLU A 194 13.95 -5.30 3.37
N ARG A 195 13.34 -6.35 2.83
CA ARG A 195 11.88 -6.39 2.57
C ARG A 195 11.05 -6.31 3.84
N GLU A 196 11.49 -6.94 4.92
CA GLU A 196 10.83 -6.81 6.23
C GLU A 196 10.87 -5.35 6.72
N PHE A 197 12.02 -4.69 6.56
CA PHE A 197 12.17 -3.28 6.90
C PHE A 197 11.27 -2.40 6.05
N THR A 198 11.27 -2.59 4.73
CA THR A 198 10.39 -1.88 3.79
C THR A 198 8.92 -2.08 4.15
N PHE A 199 8.48 -3.30 4.44
CA PHE A 199 7.10 -3.55 4.89
C PHE A 199 6.75 -2.69 6.11
N TYR A 200 7.60 -2.65 7.14
CA TYR A 200 7.33 -1.80 8.30
C TYR A 200 7.42 -0.30 8.00
N HIS A 201 8.27 0.11 7.05
CA HIS A 201 8.37 1.50 6.60
C HIS A 201 7.07 1.95 5.91
N GLU A 202 6.52 1.14 4.99
CA GLU A 202 5.22 1.42 4.36
C GLU A 202 4.08 1.44 5.40
N VAL A 203 4.10 0.54 6.38
CA VAL A 203 3.15 0.59 7.51
C VAL A 203 3.35 1.87 8.33
N GLY A 204 4.59 2.33 8.52
CA GLY A 204 4.91 3.60 9.17
C GLY A 204 4.26 4.79 8.46
N HIS A 205 4.38 4.87 7.13
CA HIS A 205 3.65 5.88 6.34
C HIS A 205 2.15 5.83 6.58
N HIS A 206 1.59 4.62 6.68
CA HIS A 206 0.17 4.45 6.93
C HIS A 206 -0.25 4.91 8.33
N VAL A 207 0.47 4.48 9.37
CA VAL A 207 0.24 4.82 10.78
C VAL A 207 0.31 6.32 11.02
N HIS A 208 1.33 6.98 10.46
CA HIS A 208 1.53 8.42 10.59
C HIS A 208 0.70 9.24 9.60
N LYS A 209 -0.11 8.59 8.75
CA LYS A 209 -0.95 9.23 7.73
C LYS A 209 -0.15 10.18 6.82
N HIS A 210 1.06 9.75 6.46
CA HIS A 210 1.93 10.48 5.54
C HIS A 210 1.26 10.68 4.18
N ILE A 211 1.62 11.78 3.52
CA ILE A 211 1.00 12.28 2.30
C ILE A 211 1.83 11.94 1.05
N GLU A 212 3.14 11.72 1.22
CA GLU A 212 4.08 11.35 0.16
C GLU A 212 5.19 10.46 0.73
N GLY A 213 5.30 9.23 0.22
CA GLY A 213 6.52 8.44 0.41
C GLY A 213 7.61 8.98 -0.52
N GLY A 214 8.77 9.32 0.05
CA GLY A 214 9.99 9.70 -0.63
C GLY A 214 10.24 11.21 -0.84
N GLN A 215 9.32 12.11 -0.49
CA GLN A 215 9.44 13.55 -0.82
C GLN A 215 9.62 14.47 0.40
N VAL A 216 9.01 14.14 1.54
CA VAL A 216 9.11 14.93 2.76
C VAL A 216 10.06 14.25 3.73
N ALA A 217 11.27 14.79 3.89
CA ALA A 217 12.34 14.18 4.70
C ALA A 217 11.94 13.86 6.15
N GLU A 218 11.02 14.65 6.72
CA GLU A 218 10.48 14.42 8.07
C GLU A 218 9.57 13.19 8.11
N GLN A 219 8.76 12.97 7.08
CA GLN A 219 7.88 11.81 6.95
C GLN A 219 8.71 10.53 6.72
N GLU A 220 9.72 10.60 5.86
CA GLU A 220 10.66 9.49 5.66
C GLU A 220 11.33 9.08 6.97
N LYS A 221 11.75 10.07 7.76
CA LYS A 221 12.38 9.82 9.05
C LYS A 221 11.43 9.19 10.06
N GLU A 222 10.18 9.67 10.13
CA GLU A 222 9.17 9.08 11.00
C GLU A 222 8.84 7.63 10.59
N ALA A 223 8.68 7.36 9.30
CA ALA A 223 8.45 6.03 8.77
C ALA A 223 9.64 5.09 9.04
N ASP A 224 10.87 5.57 8.87
CA ASP A 224 12.10 4.85 9.22
C ASP A 224 12.20 4.54 10.71
N ASP A 225 11.88 5.51 11.58
CA ASP A 225 11.97 5.31 13.02
C ASP A 225 10.91 4.31 13.49
N TYR A 226 9.71 4.35 12.90
CA TYR A 226 8.68 3.32 13.06
C TYR A 226 9.18 1.94 12.60
N ALA A 227 9.72 1.84 11.38
CA ALA A 227 10.23 0.61 10.81
C ALA A 227 11.34 -0.01 11.67
N ARG A 228 12.29 0.81 12.14
CA ARG A 228 13.36 0.37 13.06
C ARG A 228 12.79 -0.13 14.38
N SER A 229 11.70 0.47 14.88
CA SER A 229 11.04 0.01 16.10
C SER A 229 10.42 -1.38 15.89
N MET A 230 9.64 -1.55 14.83
CA MET A 230 9.00 -2.83 14.48
C MET A 230 10.02 -3.93 14.18
N PHE A 231 11.09 -3.62 13.44
CA PHE A 231 12.16 -4.55 13.15
C PHE A 231 12.90 -5.03 14.41
N ARG A 232 13.01 -4.18 15.44
CA ARG A 232 13.54 -4.57 16.76
C ARG A 232 12.56 -5.47 17.51
N ASN A 233 11.28 -5.17 17.44
CA ASN A 233 10.20 -5.93 18.08
C ASN A 233 10.00 -7.31 17.45
N SER A 234 10.21 -7.46 16.14
CA SER A 234 10.10 -8.74 15.45
C SER A 234 11.26 -9.70 15.77
N ARG A 235 12.37 -9.17 16.30
CA ARG A 235 13.62 -9.90 16.58
C ARG A 235 14.16 -9.63 18.00
N PRO A 236 13.41 -9.94 19.06
CA PRO A 236 13.77 -9.59 20.44
C PRO A 236 15.08 -10.25 20.91
N PHE A 237 15.37 -11.46 20.42
CA PHE A 237 16.59 -12.17 20.78
C PHE A 237 17.85 -11.55 20.16
N LEU A 238 17.80 -11.10 18.90
CA LEU A 238 18.93 -10.47 18.22
C LEU A 238 19.25 -9.08 18.81
N THR A 239 18.22 -8.34 19.23
CA THR A 239 18.41 -7.05 19.92
C THR A 239 19.00 -7.23 21.32
N GLY A 240 18.59 -8.29 22.03
CA GLY A 240 19.20 -8.71 23.29
C GLY A 240 20.68 -9.07 23.15
N ILE A 241 21.02 -9.96 22.20
CA ILE A 241 22.41 -10.35 21.93
C ILE A 241 23.25 -9.17 21.48
N GLY A 242 22.77 -8.32 20.57
CA GLY A 242 23.50 -7.14 20.14
C GLY A 242 23.81 -6.18 21.30
N ARG A 243 22.87 -6.01 22.25
CA ARG A 243 23.09 -5.22 23.46
C ARG A 243 24.10 -5.86 24.42
N VAL A 244 24.25 -7.18 24.45
CA VAL A 244 25.21 -7.84 25.36
C VAL A 244 26.59 -7.98 24.71
N VAL A 245 26.64 -8.37 23.43
CA VAL A 245 27.88 -8.66 22.69
C VAL A 245 28.55 -7.40 22.16
N LEU A 246 27.80 -6.42 21.64
CA LEU A 246 28.39 -5.21 21.05
C LEU A 246 28.52 -4.04 22.03
N TRP A 247 27.87 -4.09 23.20
CA TRP A 247 28.02 -3.07 24.24
C TRP A 247 29.47 -2.87 24.74
N PRO A 248 30.29 -3.91 24.97
CA PRO A 248 31.70 -3.71 25.30
C PRO A 248 32.51 -3.08 24.17
N PHE A 249 32.08 -3.23 22.90
CA PHE A 249 32.78 -2.68 21.72
C PHE A 249 32.21 -1.33 21.25
N LYS A 250 31.12 -0.85 21.86
CA LYS A 250 30.47 0.42 21.53
C LYS A 250 31.43 1.64 21.56
N PRO A 251 32.35 1.80 22.53
CA PRO A 251 33.33 2.91 22.48
C PRO A 251 34.32 2.77 21.32
N LEU A 252 34.71 1.54 20.98
CA LEU A 252 35.62 1.23 19.87
C LEU A 252 34.98 1.53 18.50
N LEU A 253 33.74 1.12 18.29
CA LEU A 253 32.96 1.47 17.08
C LEU A 253 32.74 2.97 16.95
N ARG A 254 32.47 3.69 18.06
CA ARG A 254 32.30 5.15 18.05
C ARG A 254 33.58 5.87 17.63
N ASN A 255 34.73 5.38 18.08
CA ASN A 255 36.04 5.94 17.70
C ASN A 255 36.39 5.62 16.25
N LEU A 256 36.06 4.42 15.76
CA LEU A 256 36.25 4.03 14.37
C LEU A 256 35.39 4.88 13.42
N LEU A 257 34.11 5.09 13.74
CA LEU A 257 33.21 5.94 12.96
C LEU A 257 33.65 7.42 12.95
N ARG A 258 34.14 7.95 14.09
CA ARG A 258 34.73 9.30 14.13
C ARG A 258 35.99 9.40 13.26
N TYR A 259 36.86 8.39 13.30
CA TYR A 259 38.07 8.34 12.49
C TYR A 259 37.75 8.28 10.99
N LEU A 260 36.76 7.47 10.59
CA LEU A 260 36.31 7.37 9.20
C LEU A 260 35.65 8.68 8.71
N ASN A 261 34.80 9.32 9.52
CA ASN A 261 34.22 10.62 9.19
C ASN A 261 35.29 11.71 9.06
N HIS A 262 36.34 11.69 9.88
CA HIS A 262 37.48 12.62 9.73
C HIS A 262 38.32 12.36 8.47
N ARG A 263 38.47 11.10 8.03
CA ARG A 263 39.13 10.79 6.76
C ARG A 263 38.29 11.24 5.57
N MET A 264 36.98 11.03 5.59
CA MET A 264 36.10 11.44 4.50
C MET A 264 36.02 12.97 4.36
N ALA A 265 35.95 13.72 5.46
CA ALA A 265 35.97 15.19 5.44
C ALA A 265 37.29 15.81 4.93
N ARG A 266 38.40 15.06 4.96
CA ARG A 266 39.69 15.47 4.35
C ARG A 266 39.78 15.11 2.86
N ALA A 267 39.04 14.11 2.41
CA ALA A 267 39.02 13.69 1.01
C ALA A 267 38.13 14.59 0.13
N THR A 268 37.21 15.35 0.72
CA THR A 268 36.29 16.28 0.03
C THR A 268 36.79 17.74 -0.01
N ASN A 269 38.01 18.02 0.46
CA ASN A 269 38.63 19.35 0.46
C ASN A 269 39.92 19.40 -0.42
N LEU A 270 40.01 18.51 -1.41
CA LEU A 270 40.99 18.50 -2.50
C LEU A 270 40.22 18.47 -3.81
#